data_AF-A0AA48KL86-F1
#
_entry.id   AF-A0AA48KL86-F1
#
_cell.length_a   1.000
_cell.length_b   1.000
_cell.length_c   1.000
_cell.angle_alpha   90.00
_cell.angle_beta   90.00
_cell.angle_gamma   90.00
#
_symmetry.space_group_name_H-M   'P 1'
#
loop_
_entity.id
_entity.type
_entity.pdbx_description
1 polymer ?
#
loop_
_entity_poly.entity_id
_entity_poly.type
_entity_poly.pdbx_seq_one_letter_code
_entity_poly.pdbx_strand_id
1 'polypeptide(L)'
;MISGAALAALATEIAVGQGSAAANAGGLLRFFTIWGNVGAFAVMGWAASGRPVAPKVMAALATMLTVIGSVYWALLAADHHPEGWQLVTNQVFHTLVPIAVVAWWLRFTPPTADVSALVPAIMTPPLAYGAFAVVLGELTGFYAYFFLDLTRLGAFQYAISNVVLAAFFAMVGAGLATIKNALNARF
;
A
#
# COMPACT_ATOMS: atom_id res chain seq x y z
N MET A 1 -11.12 -13.80 5.72
CA MET A 1 -9.96 -14.34 4.97
C MET A 1 -8.89 -13.28 4.71
N ILE A 2 -9.17 -12.17 4.01
CA ILE A 2 -8.16 -11.13 3.66
C ILE A 2 -7.43 -10.57 4.90
N SER A 3 -8.19 -10.12 5.91
CA SER A 3 -7.64 -9.57 7.15
C SER A 3 -6.71 -10.57 7.86
N GLY A 4 -7.13 -11.82 7.99
CA GLY A 4 -6.32 -12.90 8.58
C GLY A 4 -5.03 -13.18 7.81
N ALA A 5 -5.07 -13.17 6.47
CA ALA A 5 -3.88 -13.37 5.65
C ALA A 5 -2.85 -12.24 5.83
N ALA A 6 -3.31 -10.98 5.81
CA ALA A 6 -2.43 -9.82 6.03
C ALA A 6 -1.79 -9.85 7.42
N LEU A 7 -2.56 -10.17 8.47
CA LEU A 7 -2.04 -10.29 9.83
C LEU A 7 -1.05 -11.45 9.97
N ALA A 8 -1.39 -12.62 9.43
CA ALA A 8 -0.54 -13.81 9.52
C ALA A 8 0.80 -13.60 8.82
N ALA A 9 0.80 -12.98 7.64
CA ALA A 9 2.04 -12.66 6.93
C ALA A 9 2.89 -11.65 7.71
N LEU A 10 2.29 -10.61 8.31
CA LEU A 10 3.00 -9.66 9.16
C LEU A 10 3.59 -10.33 10.41
N ALA A 11 2.81 -11.15 11.10
CA ALA A 11 3.28 -11.88 12.27
C ALA A 11 4.42 -12.85 11.91
N THR A 12 4.33 -13.49 10.74
CA THR A 12 5.38 -14.39 10.24
C THR A 12 6.68 -13.62 10.00
N GLU A 13 6.65 -12.49 9.28
CA GLU A 13 7.84 -11.65 9.06
C GLU A 13 8.49 -11.18 10.37
N ILE A 14 7.67 -10.76 11.34
CA ILE A 14 8.17 -10.36 12.65
C ILE A 14 8.85 -11.55 13.36
N ALA A 15 8.30 -12.75 13.24
CA ALA A 15 8.79 -13.96 13.92
C ALA A 15 10.06 -14.55 13.28
N VAL A 16 10.22 -14.43 11.96
CA VAL A 16 11.40 -14.96 11.24
C VAL A 16 12.58 -13.99 11.22
N GLY A 17 12.37 -12.73 11.62
CA GLY A 17 13.44 -11.75 11.76
C GLY A 17 14.41 -12.09 12.89
N GLN A 18 15.68 -11.74 12.73
CA GLN A 18 16.76 -12.11 13.66
C GLN A 18 16.75 -11.31 14.98
N GLY A 19 16.06 -10.16 15.02
CA GLY A 19 15.98 -9.29 16.18
C GLY A 19 14.83 -9.63 17.13
N SER A 20 14.64 -8.80 18.17
CA SER A 20 13.43 -8.86 18.98
C SER A 20 12.19 -8.55 18.14
N ALA A 21 11.02 -9.05 18.55
CA ALA A 21 9.76 -8.79 17.83
C ALA A 21 9.51 -7.28 17.63
N ALA A 22 9.84 -6.45 18.62
CA ALA A 22 9.71 -5.00 18.54
C ALA A 22 10.70 -4.39 17.53
N ALA A 23 11.95 -4.85 17.49
CA ALA A 23 12.93 -4.39 16.53
C ALA A 23 12.56 -4.77 15.09
N ASN A 24 12.11 -6.02 14.88
CA ASN A 24 11.66 -6.50 13.58
C ASN A 24 10.43 -5.73 13.10
N ALA A 25 9.43 -5.53 13.97
CA ALA A 25 8.26 -4.71 13.66
C ALA A 25 8.63 -3.26 13.30
N GLY A 26 9.54 -2.64 14.08
CA GLY A 26 10.05 -1.30 13.80
C GLY A 26 10.80 -1.20 12.47
N GLY A 27 11.55 -2.24 12.09
CA GLY A 27 12.21 -2.33 10.78
C GLY A 27 11.20 -2.45 9.63
N LEU A 28 10.16 -3.27 9.80
CA LEU A 28 9.11 -3.47 8.80
C LEU A 28 8.27 -2.21 8.56
N LEU A 29 7.98 -1.42 9.60
CA LEU A 29 7.23 -0.16 9.48
C LEU A 29 7.88 0.87 8.54
N ARG A 30 9.16 0.71 8.20
CA ARG A 30 9.87 1.56 7.23
C ARG A 30 9.33 1.41 5.82
N PHE A 31 8.66 0.30 5.50
CA PHE A 31 8.19 -0.02 4.15
C PHE A 31 6.71 0.30 3.98
N PHE A 32 6.37 1.05 2.94
CA PHE A 32 4.99 1.37 2.58
C PHE A 32 4.09 0.14 2.39
N THR A 33 4.64 -0.97 1.92
CA THR A 33 3.95 -2.26 1.82
C THR A 33 3.32 -2.68 3.16
N ILE A 34 4.03 -2.46 4.27
CA ILE A 34 3.58 -2.84 5.61
C ILE A 34 2.44 -1.93 6.07
N TRP A 35 2.50 -0.64 5.76
CA TRP A 35 1.39 0.28 5.99
C TRP A 35 0.13 -0.17 5.24
N GLY A 36 0.28 -0.59 3.99
CA GLY A 36 -0.84 -1.06 3.16
C GLY A 36 -1.46 -2.35 3.69
N ASN A 37 -0.64 -3.30 4.12
CA ASN A 37 -1.11 -4.57 4.65
C ASN A 37 -1.71 -4.44 6.06
N VAL A 38 -1.19 -3.54 6.90
CA VAL A 38 -1.84 -3.16 8.18
C VAL A 38 -3.18 -2.48 7.92
N GLY A 39 -3.24 -1.57 6.94
CA GLY A 39 -4.48 -0.97 6.48
C GLY A 39 -5.49 -2.01 5.99
N ALA A 40 -5.04 -2.99 5.21
CA ALA A 40 -5.87 -4.11 4.74
C ALA A 40 -6.38 -4.96 5.91
N PHE A 41 -5.51 -5.30 6.87
CA PHE A 41 -5.91 -6.01 8.08
C PHE A 41 -7.03 -5.27 8.83
N ALA A 42 -6.81 -3.98 9.12
CA ALA A 42 -7.72 -3.18 9.92
C ALA A 42 -9.06 -2.93 9.21
N VAL A 43 -9.03 -2.44 7.96
CA VAL A 43 -10.24 -2.09 7.21
C VAL A 43 -11.05 -3.34 6.85
N MET A 44 -10.40 -4.42 6.40
CA MET A 44 -11.11 -5.65 6.06
C MET A 44 -11.61 -6.38 7.31
N GLY A 45 -10.91 -6.26 8.44
CA GLY A 45 -11.37 -6.76 9.74
C GLY A 45 -12.61 -6.00 10.21
N TRP A 46 -12.62 -4.67 10.08
CA TRP A 46 -13.77 -3.84 10.37
C TRP A 46 -14.99 -4.21 9.51
N ALA A 47 -14.80 -4.34 8.19
CA ALA A 47 -15.85 -4.79 7.29
C ALA A 47 -16.38 -6.19 7.66
N ALA A 48 -15.49 -7.13 8.00
CA ALA A 48 -15.86 -8.48 8.40
C ALA A 48 -16.66 -8.52 9.72
N SER A 49 -16.53 -7.51 10.57
CA SER A 49 -17.36 -7.35 11.78
C SER A 49 -18.77 -6.82 11.51
N GLY A 50 -19.19 -6.76 10.25
CA GLY A 50 -20.52 -6.27 9.82
C GLY A 50 -20.65 -4.75 9.83
N ARG A 51 -19.55 -4.02 10.02
CA ARG A 51 -19.56 -2.55 10.10
C ARG A 51 -19.32 -1.94 8.72
N PRO A 52 -20.04 -0.87 8.35
CA PRO A 52 -19.85 -0.23 7.07
C PRO A 52 -18.48 0.44 6.98
N VAL A 53 -17.89 0.43 5.79
CA VAL A 53 -16.67 1.18 5.45
C VAL A 53 -17.03 2.24 4.43
N ALA A 54 -16.59 3.48 4.67
CA ALA A 54 -16.85 4.57 3.74
C ALA A 54 -16.21 4.29 2.36
N PRO A 55 -16.90 4.56 1.24
CA PRO A 55 -16.36 4.29 -0.11
C PRO A 55 -14.99 4.91 -0.37
N LYS A 56 -14.74 6.12 0.15
CA LYS A 56 -13.46 6.82 0.04
C LYS A 56 -12.30 6.09 0.73
N VAL A 57 -12.57 5.42 1.86
CA VAL A 57 -11.55 4.65 2.60
C VAL A 57 -11.19 3.39 1.80
N MET A 58 -12.19 2.68 1.27
CA MET A 58 -11.93 1.53 0.43
C MET A 58 -11.24 1.90 -0.88
N ALA A 59 -11.60 3.02 -1.51
CA ALA A 59 -10.93 3.51 -2.71
C ALA A 59 -9.46 3.86 -2.45
N ALA A 60 -9.17 4.53 -1.32
CA ALA A 60 -7.81 4.82 -0.90
C ALA A 60 -7.01 3.53 -0.67
N LEU A 61 -7.57 2.55 0.05
CA LEU A 61 -6.92 1.27 0.32
C LEU A 61 -6.68 0.46 -0.96
N ALA A 62 -7.67 0.37 -1.85
CA ALA A 62 -7.53 -0.34 -3.12
C ALA A 62 -6.47 0.32 -4.02
N THR A 63 -6.43 1.65 -4.07
CA THR A 63 -5.40 2.40 -4.81
C THR A 63 -4.02 2.14 -4.22
N MET A 64 -3.88 2.28 -2.91
CA MET A 64 -2.63 2.04 -2.18
C MET A 64 -2.06 0.65 -2.46
N LEU A 65 -2.88 -0.40 -2.35
CA LEU A 65 -2.45 -1.78 -2.58
C LEU A 65 -2.16 -2.06 -4.06
N THR A 66 -2.90 -1.44 -4.99
CA THR A 66 -2.61 -1.55 -6.43
C THR A 66 -1.26 -0.93 -6.77
N VAL A 67 -0.94 0.22 -6.17
CA VAL A 67 0.38 0.86 -6.32
C VAL A 67 1.47 0.00 -5.69
N ILE A 68 1.26 -0.55 -4.49
CA ILE A 68 2.21 -1.47 -3.83
C ILE A 68 2.56 -2.65 -4.75
N GLY A 69 1.55 -3.37 -5.25
CA GLY A 69 1.77 -4.51 -6.13
C GLY A 69 2.46 -4.11 -7.44
N SER A 70 1.99 -3.03 -8.08
CA SER A 70 2.55 -2.55 -9.35
C SER A 70 4.02 -2.11 -9.20
N VAL A 71 4.34 -1.29 -8.20
CA VAL A 71 5.70 -0.81 -7.96
C VAL A 71 6.61 -1.96 -7.59
N TYR A 72 6.16 -2.88 -6.75
CA TYR A 72 6.97 -4.04 -6.39
C TYR A 72 7.35 -4.86 -7.63
N TRP A 73 6.35 -5.30 -8.40
CA TRP A 73 6.60 -6.18 -9.54
C TRP A 73 7.31 -5.49 -10.71
N ALA A 74 7.11 -4.19 -10.90
CA ALA A 74 7.75 -3.45 -11.98
C ALA A 74 9.17 -2.96 -11.64
N LEU A 75 9.44 -2.59 -10.38
CA LEU A 75 10.66 -1.88 -10.01
C LEU A 75 11.53 -2.58 -8.96
N LEU A 76 10.95 -3.43 -8.10
CA LEU A 76 11.66 -3.95 -6.92
C LEU A 76 11.90 -5.47 -6.96
N ALA A 77 11.04 -6.21 -7.66
CA ALA A 77 11.07 -7.68 -7.66
C ALA A 77 12.35 -8.26 -8.28
N ALA A 78 12.97 -7.53 -9.21
CA ALA A 78 14.24 -7.94 -9.83
C ALA A 78 15.40 -7.96 -8.84
N ASP A 79 15.36 -7.13 -7.78
CA ASP A 79 16.43 -6.97 -6.79
C ASP A 79 16.03 -7.54 -5.41
N HIS A 80 14.80 -8.03 -5.25
CA HIS A 80 14.30 -8.62 -4.02
C HIS A 80 14.12 -10.13 -4.17
N HIS A 81 15.04 -10.90 -3.57
CA HIS A 81 15.07 -12.36 -3.63
C HIS A 81 14.76 -12.98 -2.26
N PRO A 82 13.50 -12.95 -1.80
CA PRO A 82 13.12 -13.56 -0.53
C PRO A 82 13.17 -15.08 -0.61
N GLU A 83 13.61 -15.72 0.48
CA GLU A 83 13.72 -17.18 0.60
C GLU A 83 12.84 -17.71 1.74
N GLY A 84 12.65 -19.02 1.81
CA GLY A 84 11.93 -19.67 2.90
C GLY A 84 10.52 -19.10 3.13
N TRP A 85 10.20 -18.73 4.37
CA TRP A 85 8.90 -18.16 4.73
C TRP A 85 8.72 -16.74 4.18
N GLN A 86 9.80 -15.98 4.01
CA GLN A 86 9.77 -14.64 3.44
C GLN A 86 9.28 -14.65 1.99
N LEU A 87 9.52 -15.74 1.24
CA LEU A 87 8.97 -15.90 -0.11
C LEU A 87 7.43 -15.90 -0.10
N VAL A 88 6.84 -16.60 0.88
CA VAL A 88 5.39 -16.74 1.02
C VAL A 88 4.77 -15.41 1.43
N THR A 89 5.29 -14.78 2.47
CA THR A 89 4.82 -13.46 2.96
C THR A 89 4.99 -12.38 1.90
N ASN A 90 6.06 -12.42 1.11
CA ASN A 90 6.25 -11.50 -0.01
C ASN A 90 5.12 -11.61 -1.05
N GLN A 91 4.71 -12.83 -1.42
CA GLN A 91 3.55 -13.04 -2.29
C GLN A 91 2.24 -12.57 -1.64
N VAL A 92 2.08 -12.78 -0.33
CA VAL A 92 0.89 -12.29 0.39
C VAL A 92 0.81 -10.77 0.31
N PHE A 93 1.91 -10.08 0.59
CA PHE A 93 1.96 -8.63 0.67
C PHE A 93 1.86 -7.90 -0.66
N HIS A 94 2.47 -8.45 -1.71
CA HIS A 94 2.61 -7.77 -3.00
C HIS A 94 1.66 -8.31 -4.08
N THR A 95 0.99 -9.44 -3.83
CA THR A 95 0.11 -10.09 -4.81
C THR A 95 -1.25 -10.43 -4.22
N LEU A 96 -1.32 -11.33 -3.23
CA LEU A 96 -2.58 -11.91 -2.79
C LEU A 96 -3.48 -10.90 -2.08
N VAL A 97 -2.97 -10.15 -1.10
CA VAL A 97 -3.73 -9.12 -0.40
C VAL A 97 -4.15 -8.00 -1.36
N PRO A 98 -3.26 -7.44 -2.20
CA PRO A 98 -3.66 -6.46 -3.20
C PRO A 98 -4.80 -6.90 -4.11
N ILE A 99 -4.68 -8.07 -4.75
CA ILE A 99 -5.70 -8.59 -5.66
C ILE A 99 -7.01 -8.81 -4.92
N ALA A 100 -6.97 -9.43 -3.73
CA ALA A 100 -8.17 -9.74 -2.98
C ALA A 100 -8.91 -8.48 -2.51
N VAL A 101 -8.20 -7.44 -2.06
CA VAL A 101 -8.83 -6.17 -1.67
C VAL A 101 -9.42 -5.44 -2.87
N VAL A 102 -8.70 -5.38 -3.99
CA VAL A 102 -9.23 -4.74 -5.22
C VAL A 102 -10.47 -5.47 -5.71
N ALA A 103 -10.45 -6.80 -5.76
CA ALA A 103 -11.61 -7.62 -6.13
C ALA A 103 -12.80 -7.39 -5.19
N TRP A 104 -12.55 -7.34 -3.88
CA TRP A 104 -13.59 -7.04 -2.89
C TRP A 104 -14.18 -5.64 -3.10
N TRP A 105 -13.32 -4.63 -3.29
CA TRP A 105 -13.74 -3.25 -3.52
C TRP A 105 -14.60 -3.11 -4.77
N LEU A 106 -14.18 -3.72 -5.88
CA LEU A 106 -14.94 -3.74 -7.14
C LEU A 106 -16.34 -4.33 -6.93
N ARG A 107 -16.45 -5.42 -6.18
CA ARG A 107 -17.71 -6.16 -5.97
C ARG A 107 -18.68 -5.51 -4.98
N PHE A 108 -18.18 -4.99 -3.87
CA PHE A 108 -19.01 -4.68 -2.69
C PHE A 108 -19.10 -3.20 -2.34
N THR A 109 -18.14 -2.36 -2.78
CA THR A 109 -18.22 -0.92 -2.52
C THR A 109 -19.18 -0.27 -3.53
N PRO A 110 -20.00 0.72 -3.17
CA PRO A 110 -20.78 1.48 -4.15
C PRO A 110 -19.88 2.31 -5.10
N PRO A 111 -20.29 2.57 -6.35
CA PRO A 111 -19.61 3.53 -7.21
C PRO A 111 -19.71 4.96 -6.64
N THR A 112 -18.85 5.87 -7.11
CA THR A 112 -18.93 7.30 -6.78
C THR A 112 -19.24 8.09 -8.05
N ALA A 113 -20.21 9.00 -7.98
CA ALA A 113 -20.49 9.90 -9.10
C ALA A 113 -19.36 10.91 -9.30
N ASP A 114 -18.75 11.35 -8.21
CA ASP A 114 -17.63 12.30 -8.22
C ASP A 114 -16.34 11.59 -7.80
N VAL A 115 -15.43 11.42 -8.76
CA VAL A 115 -14.09 10.85 -8.54
C VAL A 115 -13.19 11.84 -7.82
N SER A 116 -13.39 13.14 -8.00
CA SER A 116 -12.56 14.18 -7.37
C SER A 116 -12.71 14.16 -5.84
N ALA A 117 -13.90 13.82 -5.34
CA ALA A 117 -14.16 13.62 -3.92
C ALA A 117 -13.33 12.49 -3.28
N LEU A 118 -12.77 11.57 -4.07
CA LEU A 118 -11.90 10.49 -3.57
C LEU A 118 -10.44 10.94 -3.41
N VAL A 119 -10.01 11.97 -4.15
CA VAL A 119 -8.60 12.38 -4.24
C VAL A 119 -7.98 12.66 -2.87
N PRO A 120 -8.62 13.41 -1.94
CA PRO A 120 -8.04 13.62 -0.62
C PRO A 120 -7.78 12.32 0.15
N ALA A 121 -8.70 11.37 0.09
CA ALA A 121 -8.55 10.08 0.76
C ALA A 121 -7.45 9.24 0.11
N ILE A 122 -7.37 9.21 -1.23
CA ILE A 122 -6.35 8.48 -1.99
C ILE A 122 -4.95 9.03 -1.74
N MET A 123 -4.81 10.36 -1.65
CA MET A 123 -3.52 11.02 -1.47
C MET A 123 -3.03 11.01 -0.02
N THR A 124 -3.92 10.78 0.96
CA THR A 124 -3.53 10.79 2.38
C THR A 124 -2.45 9.73 2.70
N PRO A 125 -2.60 8.44 2.35
CA PRO A 125 -1.57 7.43 2.64
C PRO A 125 -0.18 7.71 2.06
N PRO A 126 0.00 8.01 0.75
CA PRO A 126 1.33 8.26 0.21
C PRO A 126 1.96 9.54 0.75
N LEU A 127 1.19 10.59 1.02
CA LEU A 127 1.72 11.82 1.60
C LEU A 127 2.15 11.64 3.05
N ALA A 128 1.34 10.94 3.85
CA ALA A 128 1.69 10.62 5.24
C ALA A 128 2.94 9.74 5.31
N TYR A 129 3.01 8.70 4.46
CA TYR A 129 4.20 7.86 4.38
C TYR A 129 5.42 8.61 3.87
N GLY A 130 5.29 9.46 2.85
CA GLY A 130 6.40 10.26 2.33
C GLY A 130 7.03 11.14 3.40
N ALA A 131 6.20 11.84 4.19
CA ALA A 131 6.66 12.63 5.33
C ALA A 131 7.39 11.77 6.36
N PHE A 132 6.81 10.61 6.72
CA PHE A 132 7.43 9.64 7.62
C PHE A 132 8.78 9.13 7.09
N ALA A 133 8.85 8.75 5.81
CA ALA A 133 10.03 8.18 5.18
C ALA A 133 11.19 9.17 5.12
N VAL A 134 10.92 10.46 4.83
CA VAL A 134 11.95 11.50 4.85
C VAL A 134 12.48 11.71 6.26
N VAL A 135 11.59 11.94 7.23
CA VAL A 135 12.00 12.18 8.62
C VAL A 135 12.83 11.01 9.14
N LEU A 136 12.36 9.78 8.92
CA LEU A 136 13.07 8.60 9.38
C LEU A 136 14.38 8.38 8.62
N GLY A 137 14.41 8.66 7.32
CA GLY A 137 15.61 8.57 6.48
C GLY A 137 16.71 9.51 6.95
N GLU A 138 16.38 10.77 7.20
CA GLU A 138 17.34 11.76 7.73
C GLU A 138 17.84 11.40 9.13
N LEU A 139 16.97 10.84 9.99
CA LEU A 139 17.35 10.43 11.35
C LEU A 139 18.20 9.15 11.40
N THR A 140 18.05 8.24 10.44
CA THR A 140 18.65 6.89 10.50
C THR A 140 19.67 6.62 9.40
N GLY A 141 19.76 7.49 8.39
CA GLY A 141 20.54 7.26 7.18
C GLY A 141 19.99 6.17 6.26
N PHE A 142 18.77 5.67 6.51
CA PHE A 142 18.18 4.57 5.75
C PHE A 142 16.86 4.96 5.09
N TYR A 143 16.83 4.88 3.75
CA TYR A 143 15.62 4.99 2.95
C TYR A 143 15.20 3.62 2.43
N ALA A 144 13.93 3.26 2.63
CA ALA A 144 13.40 1.99 2.16
C ALA A 144 13.37 1.86 0.63
N TYR A 145 13.32 2.99 -0.07
CA TYR A 145 13.24 3.04 -1.54
C TYR A 145 14.21 4.07 -2.10
N PHE A 146 14.96 3.66 -3.13
CA PHE A 146 15.94 4.54 -3.79
C PHE A 146 15.30 5.80 -4.40
N PHE A 147 14.03 5.73 -4.82
CA PHE A 147 13.29 6.86 -5.39
C PHE A 147 12.75 7.83 -4.34
N LEU A 148 12.92 7.54 -3.04
CA LEU A 148 12.64 8.46 -1.93
C LEU A 148 13.92 8.90 -1.20
N ASP A 149 15.09 8.42 -1.62
CA ASP A 149 16.36 8.69 -0.96
C ASP A 149 16.84 10.12 -1.27
N LEU A 150 16.55 11.06 -0.36
CA LEU A 150 16.92 12.46 -0.51
C LEU A 150 18.44 12.64 -0.60
N THR A 151 19.21 11.86 0.16
CA THR A 151 20.67 11.95 0.19
C THR A 151 21.30 11.50 -1.12
N ARG A 152 20.74 10.46 -1.75
CA ARG A 152 21.19 9.94 -3.04
C ARG A 152 20.73 10.80 -4.22
N LEU A 153 19.50 11.29 -4.18
CA LEU A 153 18.87 12.00 -5.31
C LEU A 153 19.19 13.50 -5.33
N GLY A 154 19.43 14.09 -4.17
CA GLY A 154 19.42 15.54 -3.99
C GLY A 154 18.00 16.13 -4.11
N ALA A 155 17.83 17.37 -3.67
CA ALA A 155 16.50 17.97 -3.49
C ALA A 155 15.66 18.04 -4.78
N PHE A 156 16.27 18.36 -5.92
CA PHE A 156 15.55 18.51 -7.18
C PHE A 156 14.98 17.18 -7.70
N GLN A 157 15.83 16.14 -7.79
CA GLN A 157 15.39 14.83 -8.27
C GLN A 157 14.47 14.14 -7.26
N TYR A 158 14.67 14.36 -5.96
CA TYR A 158 13.74 13.94 -4.93
C TYR A 158 12.34 14.54 -5.14
N ALA A 159 12.25 15.86 -5.39
CA ALA A 159 10.99 16.54 -5.64
C ALA A 159 10.28 15.98 -6.89
N ILE A 160 11.01 15.78 -8.00
CA ILE A 160 10.46 15.15 -9.21
C ILE A 160 9.93 13.75 -8.91
N SER A 161 10.70 12.93 -8.20
CA SER A 161 10.31 11.54 -7.89
C SER A 161 9.01 11.50 -7.07
N ASN A 162 8.84 12.42 -6.12
CA ASN A 162 7.62 12.55 -5.34
C ASN A 162 6.43 13.04 -6.18
N VAL A 163 6.64 14.00 -7.10
CA VAL A 163 5.58 14.46 -8.02
C VAL A 163 5.14 13.32 -8.94
N VAL A 164 6.08 12.56 -9.51
CA VAL A 164 5.79 11.40 -10.36
C VAL A 164 5.03 10.33 -9.58
N LEU A 165 5.45 10.04 -8.34
CA LEU A 165 4.76 9.07 -7.49
C LEU A 165 3.34 9.55 -7.14
N ALA A 166 3.17 10.82 -6.77
CA ALA A 166 1.86 11.40 -6.49
C ALA A 166 0.93 11.35 -7.71
N ALA A 167 1.45 11.68 -8.90
CA ALA A 167 0.72 11.56 -10.16
C ALA A 167 0.33 10.11 -10.46
N PHE A 168 1.23 9.15 -10.19
CA PHE A 168 0.95 7.72 -10.34
C PHE A 168 -0.20 7.27 -9.42
N PHE A 169 -0.20 7.67 -8.15
CA PHE A 169 -1.31 7.42 -7.22
C PHE A 169 -2.64 8.00 -7.72
N ALA A 170 -2.62 9.27 -8.16
CA ALA A 170 -3.82 9.93 -8.68
C ALA A 170 -4.36 9.22 -9.93
N MET A 171 -3.48 8.84 -10.85
CA MET A 171 -3.83 8.11 -12.08
C MET A 171 -4.42 6.73 -11.77
N VAL A 172 -3.78 5.94 -10.90
CA VAL A 172 -4.28 4.60 -10.51
C VAL A 172 -5.64 4.73 -9.83
N GLY A 173 -5.78 5.67 -8.88
CA GLY A 173 -7.03 5.89 -8.18
C GLY A 173 -8.17 6.31 -9.10
N ALA A 174 -7.92 7.25 -10.02
CA ALA A 174 -8.87 7.66 -11.03
C ALA A 174 -9.23 6.51 -11.98
N GLY A 175 -8.24 5.74 -12.45
CA GLY A 175 -8.45 4.60 -13.33
C GLY A 175 -9.33 3.52 -12.68
N LEU A 176 -9.04 3.16 -11.43
CA LEU A 176 -9.86 2.22 -10.65
C LEU A 176 -11.30 2.73 -10.50
N ALA A 177 -11.49 4.00 -10.13
CA ALA A 177 -12.81 4.59 -9.96
C ALA A 177 -13.62 4.59 -11.28
N THR A 178 -12.97 4.92 -12.40
CA THR A 178 -13.58 4.87 -13.73
C THR A 178 -14.00 3.45 -14.11
N ILE A 179 -13.14 2.45 -13.91
CA ILE A 179 -13.47 1.04 -14.16
C ILE A 179 -14.69 0.64 -13.34
N LYS A 180 -14.71 0.99 -12.05
CA LYS A 180 -15.83 0.70 -11.16
C LYS A 180 -17.13 1.32 -11.66
N ASN A 181 -17.11 2.60 -12.01
CA ASN A 181 -18.29 3.31 -12.50
C ASN A 181 -18.81 2.68 -13.80
N ALA A 182 -17.91 2.32 -14.73
CA ALA A 182 -18.28 1.66 -15.98
C ALA A 182 -18.91 0.28 -15.77
N LEU A 183 -18.44 -0.50 -14.79
CA LEU A 183 -19.02 -1.79 -14.44
C LEU A 183 -20.43 -1.67 -13.84
N ASN A 184 -20.73 -0.56 -13.16
CA ASN A 184 -22.03 -0.32 -12.53
C ASN A 184 -23.03 0.37 -13.47
N ALA A 185 -22.58 1.08 -14.50
CA ALA A 185 -23.46 1.69 -15.51
C ALA A 185 -24.10 0.67 -16.49
N ARG A 186 -23.68 -0.60 -16.42
CA ARG A 186 -24.13 -1.68 -17.30
C ARG A 186 -25.27 -2.53 -16.72
N PHE A 187 -25.80 -2.15 -15.56
CA PHE A 187 -26.93 -2.77 -14.86
C PHE A 187 -27.86 -1.69 -14.33
#